data_AF-A0A6J4UIJ4-F1
#
_entry.id   AF-A0A6J4UIJ4-F1
#
_cell.length_a   1.000
_cell.length_b   1.000
_cell.length_c   1.000
_cell.angle_alpha   90.00
_cell.angle_beta   90.00
_cell.angle_gamma   90.00
#
_symmetry.space_group_name_H-M   'P 1'
#
loop_
_entity.id
_entity.type
_entity.pdbx_description
1 polymer ?
#
loop_
_entity_poly.entity_id
_entity_poly.type
_entity_poly.pdbx_seq_one_letter_code
_entity_poly.pdbx_strand_id
1 'polypeptide(L)'
;ATAAYGAGIPESVFWDTTPLSANPHWGYRGNIDGWWGNTDDYGIYPEALAPTLNANGFAADVFYGLGDPAALTARLDAGVPTLVWLGFWGDTAVTLDDAGVYTVAAGEHVVVAYGYDGDGVYVSDPASGTMKFFAWDHFLAMWNVLDGMSLGVAPA
;
A
#
# COMPACT_ATOMS: atom_id res chain seq x y z
N ALA A 1 4.43 -0.02 -8.83
CA ALA A 1 4.12 1.36 -9.24
C ALA A 1 5.20 2.00 -10.10
N THR A 2 6.46 2.10 -9.64
CA THR A 2 7.57 2.75 -10.37
C THR A 2 7.81 2.21 -11.78
N ALA A 3 7.64 0.90 -12.00
CA ALA A 3 7.76 0.27 -13.32
C ALA A 3 6.74 0.76 -14.37
N ALA A 4 5.64 1.41 -13.96
CA ALA A 4 4.72 2.06 -14.89
C ALA A 4 5.39 3.20 -15.69
N TYR A 5 6.52 3.72 -15.20
CA TYR A 5 7.28 4.80 -15.82
C TYR A 5 8.56 4.33 -16.52
N GLY A 6 8.76 3.02 -16.68
CA GLY A 6 9.92 2.44 -17.35
C GLY A 6 10.60 1.36 -16.53
N ALA A 7 11.94 1.39 -16.44
CA ALA A 7 12.66 0.50 -15.55
C ALA A 7 12.32 0.87 -14.09
N GLY A 8 11.47 0.05 -13.47
CA GLY A 8 11.10 0.24 -12.07
C GLY A 8 12.29 0.02 -11.13
N ILE A 9 12.21 0.59 -9.94
CA ILE A 9 13.14 0.28 -8.85
C ILE A 9 12.98 -1.22 -8.51
N PRO A 10 14.06 -2.01 -8.50
CA PRO A 10 14.02 -3.40 -8.08
C PRO A 10 13.54 -3.52 -6.63
N GLU A 11 12.76 -4.54 -6.32
CA GLU A 11 12.25 -4.78 -4.96
C GLU A 11 13.37 -4.90 -3.92
N SER A 12 14.50 -5.50 -4.30
CA SER A 12 15.69 -5.63 -3.44
C SER A 12 16.22 -4.29 -2.94
N VAL A 13 16.06 -3.20 -3.69
CA VAL A 13 16.47 -1.86 -3.22
C VAL A 13 15.63 -1.43 -2.03
N PHE A 14 14.34 -1.77 -1.98
CA PHE A 14 13.50 -1.48 -0.82
C PHE A 14 13.91 -2.34 0.38
N TRP A 15 14.21 -3.62 0.18
CA TRP A 15 14.71 -4.49 1.26
C TRP A 15 16.04 -3.99 1.85
N ASP A 16 16.96 -3.55 1.00
CA ASP A 16 18.30 -3.13 1.42
C ASP A 16 18.31 -1.74 2.10
N THR A 17 17.31 -0.90 1.83
CA THR A 17 17.31 0.51 2.27
C THR A 17 16.28 0.82 3.34
N THR A 18 15.20 0.05 3.43
CA THR A 18 14.16 0.26 4.42
C THR A 18 14.48 -0.52 5.70
N PRO A 19 14.57 0.13 6.88
CA PRO A 19 14.91 -0.55 8.12
C PRO A 19 13.83 -1.55 8.56
N LEU A 20 14.20 -2.45 9.47
CA LEU A 20 13.23 -3.21 10.26
C LEU A 20 12.70 -2.34 11.40
N SER A 21 11.40 -2.44 11.70
CA SER A 21 10.74 -1.71 12.78
C SER A 21 9.51 -2.46 13.25
N ALA A 22 9.25 -2.45 14.56
CA ALA A 22 7.97 -2.92 15.08
C ALA A 22 6.80 -2.08 14.56
N ASN A 23 6.98 -0.76 14.43
CA ASN A 23 5.98 0.11 13.83
C ASN A 23 6.15 0.15 12.30
N PRO A 24 5.17 -0.36 11.51
CA PRO A 24 5.26 -0.43 10.05
C PRO A 24 5.34 0.94 9.36
N HIS A 25 4.95 2.04 10.03
CA HIS A 25 5.16 3.40 9.52
C HIS A 25 6.64 3.79 9.42
N TRP A 26 7.53 3.07 10.11
CA TRP A 26 8.96 3.40 10.16
C TRP A 26 9.86 2.35 9.50
N GLY A 27 9.32 1.21 9.06
CA GLY A 27 10.09 0.13 8.45
C GLY A 27 9.29 -1.15 8.26
N TYR A 28 9.95 -2.22 7.80
CA TYR A 28 9.34 -3.55 7.73
C TYR A 28 9.16 -4.15 9.13
N ARG A 29 7.93 -4.54 9.45
CA ARG A 29 7.56 -5.28 10.66
C ARG A 29 7.65 -6.78 10.40
N GLY A 30 8.52 -7.44 11.16
CA GLY A 30 8.73 -8.88 11.12
C GLY A 30 9.55 -9.35 9.92
N ASN A 31 9.41 -10.63 9.59
CA ASN A 31 10.08 -11.24 8.44
C ASN A 31 9.20 -11.15 7.18
N ILE A 32 9.70 -10.47 6.14
CA ILE A 32 8.99 -10.33 4.86
C ILE A 32 8.85 -11.66 4.10
N ASP A 33 9.71 -12.63 4.39
CA ASP A 33 9.62 -14.01 3.88
C ASP A 33 8.83 -14.93 4.85
N GLY A 34 8.22 -14.35 5.88
CA GLY A 34 7.44 -15.04 6.91
C GLY A 34 6.05 -15.47 6.43
N TRP A 35 5.21 -15.92 7.37
CA TRP A 35 3.86 -16.38 7.04
C TRP A 35 2.93 -15.21 6.74
N TRP A 36 2.48 -15.06 5.49
CA TRP A 36 1.56 -13.97 5.13
C TRP A 36 0.22 -14.01 5.90
N GLY A 37 -0.30 -12.81 6.21
CA GLY A 37 -1.63 -12.59 6.78
C GLY A 37 -1.69 -12.49 8.30
N ASN A 38 -0.56 -12.68 9.01
CA ASN A 38 -0.47 -12.43 10.45
C ASN A 38 0.04 -11.01 10.74
N THR A 39 0.05 -10.59 12.02
CA THR A 39 0.45 -9.23 12.45
C THR A 39 1.87 -9.12 13.01
N ASP A 40 2.63 -10.22 13.01
CA ASP A 40 4.02 -10.29 13.49
C ASP A 40 4.99 -10.21 12.31
N ASP A 41 4.85 -11.11 11.34
CA ASP A 41 5.49 -11.08 10.01
C ASP A 41 4.59 -10.34 9.03
N TYR A 42 4.57 -9.03 9.17
CA TYR A 42 3.46 -8.20 8.69
C TYR A 42 3.75 -7.53 7.36
N GLY A 43 4.75 -6.66 7.32
CA GLY A 43 4.98 -5.78 6.18
C GLY A 43 5.26 -4.35 6.59
N ILE A 44 4.85 -3.39 5.75
CA ILE A 44 5.32 -2.01 5.78
C ILE A 44 4.21 -1.05 5.37
N TYR A 45 4.26 0.18 5.87
CA TYR A 45 3.35 1.27 5.52
C TYR A 45 3.99 2.36 4.63
N PRO A 46 3.18 3.19 3.96
CA PRO A 46 3.61 4.13 2.94
C PRO A 46 4.80 5.01 3.33
N GLU A 47 4.80 5.53 4.55
CA GLU A 47 5.77 6.54 5.00
C GLU A 47 7.19 5.98 5.00
N ALA A 48 7.36 4.70 5.32
CA ALA A 48 8.66 4.04 5.37
C ALA A 48 9.25 3.78 3.96
N LEU A 49 8.43 3.81 2.91
CA LEU A 49 8.87 3.67 1.52
C LEU A 49 9.32 5.00 0.90
N ALA A 50 8.86 6.13 1.45
CA ALA A 50 9.10 7.45 0.87
C ALA A 50 10.60 7.80 0.72
N PRO A 51 11.49 7.53 1.70
CA PRO A 51 12.92 7.82 1.54
C PRO A 51 13.54 7.08 0.35
N THR A 52 13.22 5.80 0.18
CA THR A 52 13.74 4.98 -0.93
C THR A 52 13.21 5.46 -2.28
N LEU A 53 11.92 5.81 -2.37
CA LEU A 53 11.35 6.39 -3.58
C LEU A 53 12.02 7.71 -3.95
N ASN A 54 12.15 8.63 -3.00
CA ASN A 54 12.76 9.94 -3.19
C ASN A 54 14.23 9.83 -3.61
N ALA A 55 15.00 8.92 -2.99
CA ALA A 55 16.39 8.67 -3.34
C ALA A 55 16.58 8.12 -4.76
N ASN A 56 15.53 7.54 -5.34
CA ASN A 56 15.53 6.96 -6.68
C ASN A 56 14.73 7.78 -7.70
N GLY A 57 14.48 9.06 -7.42
CA GLY A 57 13.90 10.01 -8.39
C GLY A 57 12.37 9.94 -8.52
N PHE A 58 11.68 9.41 -7.51
CA PHE A 58 10.22 9.40 -7.45
C PHE A 58 9.72 10.23 -6.28
N ALA A 59 8.66 11.00 -6.48
CA ALA A 59 7.88 11.58 -5.41
C ALA A 59 6.97 10.53 -4.77
N ALA A 60 6.94 10.53 -3.44
CA ALA A 60 6.05 9.71 -2.62
C ALA A 60 4.93 10.58 -2.04
N ASP A 61 3.69 10.35 -2.48
CA ASP A 61 2.50 11.07 -2.05
C ASP A 61 1.62 10.18 -1.18
N VAL A 62 1.88 10.21 0.13
CA VAL A 62 1.14 9.43 1.13
C VAL A 62 -0.18 10.12 1.44
N PHE A 63 -1.28 9.36 1.41
CA PHE A 63 -2.59 9.87 1.80
C PHE A 63 -3.48 8.78 2.40
N TYR A 64 -4.51 9.23 3.10
CA TYR A 64 -5.54 8.40 3.73
C TYR A 64 -6.90 8.87 3.22
N GLY A 65 -7.62 7.98 2.54
CA GLY A 65 -8.91 8.30 1.91
C GLY A 65 -10.06 8.43 2.91
N LEU A 66 -9.96 7.81 4.10
CA LEU A 66 -10.98 7.87 5.16
C LEU A 66 -12.41 7.55 4.66
N GLY A 67 -12.54 6.58 3.76
CA GLY A 67 -13.82 6.20 3.16
C GLY A 67 -14.24 6.97 1.91
N ASP A 68 -13.52 8.04 1.55
CA ASP A 68 -13.78 8.81 0.34
C ASP A 68 -12.77 8.44 -0.77
N PRO A 69 -13.23 7.86 -1.91
CA PRO A 69 -12.34 7.51 -3.01
C PRO A 69 -11.85 8.73 -3.81
N ALA A 70 -12.35 9.96 -3.57
CA ALA A 70 -12.01 11.12 -4.38
C ALA A 70 -10.50 11.41 -4.45
N ALA A 71 -9.78 11.21 -3.35
CA ALA A 71 -8.33 11.37 -3.31
C ALA A 71 -7.60 10.33 -4.18
N LEU A 72 -8.11 9.09 -4.21
CA LEU A 72 -7.57 8.02 -5.05
C LEU A 72 -7.88 8.30 -6.52
N THR A 73 -9.15 8.56 -6.86
CA THR A 73 -9.56 8.77 -8.26
C THR A 73 -8.88 9.97 -8.89
N ALA A 74 -8.69 11.07 -8.15
CA ALA A 74 -7.95 12.24 -8.65
C ALA A 74 -6.51 11.92 -9.08
N ARG A 75 -5.83 10.99 -8.37
CA ARG A 75 -4.49 10.52 -8.72
C ARG A 75 -4.51 9.61 -9.94
N LEU A 76 -5.48 8.70 -9.99
CA LEU A 76 -5.67 7.80 -11.13
C LEU A 76 -6.02 8.58 -12.40
N ASP A 77 -6.84 9.63 -12.31
CA ASP A 77 -7.15 10.55 -13.41
C ASP A 77 -5.92 11.31 -13.91
N ALA A 78 -4.98 11.61 -13.01
CA ALA A 78 -3.68 12.21 -13.34
C ALA A 78 -2.66 11.18 -13.88
N GLY A 79 -3.05 9.90 -14.02
CA GLY A 79 -2.16 8.83 -14.47
C GLY A 79 -1.09 8.45 -13.44
N VAL A 80 -1.36 8.65 -12.15
CA VAL A 80 -0.46 8.30 -11.04
C VAL A 80 -0.84 6.91 -10.49
N PRO A 81 -0.03 5.86 -10.75
CA PRO A 81 -0.23 4.56 -10.12
C PRO A 81 -0.13 4.70 -8.61
N THR A 82 -1.11 4.14 -7.91
CA THR A 82 -1.27 4.33 -6.47
C THR A 82 -1.26 2.98 -5.76
N LEU A 83 -0.33 2.79 -4.82
CA LEU A 83 -0.39 1.63 -3.94
C LEU A 83 -1.53 1.84 -2.95
N VAL A 84 -2.28 0.79 -2.66
CA VAL A 84 -3.40 0.80 -1.71
C VAL A 84 -3.29 -0.41 -0.79
N TRP A 85 -3.40 -0.18 0.51
CA TRP A 85 -3.37 -1.21 1.55
C TRP A 85 -4.80 -1.68 1.81
N LEU A 86 -5.04 -2.98 1.72
CA LEU A 86 -6.38 -3.58 1.75
C LEU A 86 -6.47 -4.67 2.80
N GLY A 87 -7.51 -4.65 3.65
CA GLY A 87 -7.81 -5.74 4.59
C GLY A 87 -8.64 -6.84 3.95
N PHE A 88 -8.01 -7.91 3.45
CA PHE A 88 -8.70 -8.98 2.69
C PHE A 88 -9.60 -9.88 3.55
N TRP A 89 -9.40 -9.90 4.87
CA TRP A 89 -10.18 -10.71 5.81
C TRP A 89 -11.27 -9.90 6.53
N GLY A 90 -11.59 -8.72 6.02
CA GLY A 90 -12.47 -7.76 6.67
C GLY A 90 -11.75 -6.98 7.77
N ASP A 91 -12.53 -6.32 8.63
CA ASP A 91 -11.98 -5.52 9.73
C ASP A 91 -11.45 -6.43 10.85
N THR A 92 -10.13 -6.58 10.85
CA THR A 92 -9.35 -7.27 11.87
C THR A 92 -8.38 -6.31 12.56
N ALA A 93 -8.63 -5.01 12.45
CA ALA A 93 -7.71 -3.98 12.90
C ALA A 93 -7.50 -4.06 14.42
N VAL A 94 -6.23 -3.97 14.81
CA VAL A 94 -5.80 -3.91 16.21
C VAL A 94 -4.81 -2.77 16.36
N THR A 95 -5.06 -1.91 17.34
CA THR A 95 -4.12 -0.85 17.73
C THR A 95 -3.11 -1.40 18.74
N LEU A 96 -1.83 -1.19 18.46
CA LEU A 96 -0.69 -1.54 19.29
C LEU A 96 0.02 -0.26 19.76
N ASP A 97 0.73 -0.36 20.89
CA ASP A 97 1.44 0.77 21.51
C ASP A 97 2.89 0.45 21.93
N ASP A 98 3.42 -0.71 21.52
CA ASP A 98 4.76 -1.21 21.85
C ASP A 98 5.91 -0.42 21.18
N ALA A 99 5.62 0.28 20.09
CA ALA A 99 6.59 1.10 19.34
C ALA A 99 5.94 2.39 18.81
N GLY A 100 5.34 3.15 19.72
CA GLY A 100 4.39 4.21 19.36
C GLY A 100 3.02 3.61 19.05
N VAL A 101 2.02 4.47 18.84
CA VAL A 101 0.65 4.01 18.56
C VAL A 101 0.46 3.82 17.07
N TYR A 102 0.09 2.61 16.66
CA TYR A 102 -0.18 2.27 15.26
C TYR A 102 -1.22 1.14 15.17
N THR A 103 -1.86 1.02 14.03
CA THR A 103 -2.85 -0.03 13.75
C THR A 103 -2.26 -1.05 12.80
N VAL A 104 -2.53 -2.33 13.02
CA VAL A 104 -2.25 -3.43 12.10
C VAL A 104 -3.53 -4.22 11.83
N ALA A 105 -3.64 -4.89 10.68
CA ALA A 105 -4.79 -5.72 10.36
C ALA A 105 -4.36 -7.07 9.78
N ALA A 106 -4.84 -8.18 10.34
CA ALA A 106 -4.60 -9.49 9.77
C ALA A 106 -5.19 -9.58 8.34
N GLY A 107 -4.49 -10.28 7.45
CA GLY A 107 -4.87 -10.35 6.03
C GLY A 107 -4.70 -9.02 5.27
N GLU A 108 -3.86 -8.10 5.75
CA GLU A 108 -3.42 -6.94 4.97
C GLU A 108 -2.72 -7.38 3.67
N HIS A 109 -3.03 -6.68 2.58
CA HIS A 109 -2.39 -6.88 1.29
C HIS A 109 -2.27 -5.56 0.52
N VAL A 110 -1.10 -5.33 -0.08
CA VAL A 110 -0.83 -4.13 -0.89
C VAL A 110 -0.95 -4.46 -2.38
N VAL A 111 -1.74 -3.66 -3.10
CA VAL A 111 -1.87 -3.75 -4.56
C VAL A 111 -1.64 -2.38 -5.20
N VAL A 112 -1.41 -2.34 -6.52
CA VAL A 112 -1.28 -1.08 -7.27
C VAL A 112 -2.56 -0.81 -8.04
N ALA A 113 -3.35 0.18 -7.60
CA ALA A 113 -4.43 0.73 -8.41
C ALA A 113 -3.86 1.50 -9.60
N TYR A 114 -4.38 1.20 -10.81
CA TYR A 114 -3.93 1.83 -12.06
C TYR A 114 -5.07 2.44 -12.88
N GLY A 115 -6.31 2.24 -12.47
CA GLY A 115 -7.48 2.82 -13.13
C GLY A 115 -8.75 2.49 -12.38
N TYR A 116 -9.84 3.10 -12.80
CA TYR A 116 -11.18 2.86 -12.25
C TYR A 116 -12.23 3.20 -13.31
N ASP A 117 -13.47 2.78 -13.07
CA ASP A 117 -14.65 3.23 -13.80
C ASP A 117 -15.85 3.36 -12.84
N GLY A 118 -17.06 3.47 -13.39
CA GLY A 118 -18.29 3.59 -12.60
C GLY A 118 -18.59 2.36 -11.73
N ASP A 119 -18.01 1.20 -12.05
CA ASP A 119 -18.29 -0.06 -11.37
C ASP A 119 -17.23 -0.39 -10.32
N GLY A 120 -15.97 0.03 -10.50
CA GLY A 120 -14.92 -0.27 -9.53
C GLY A 120 -13.51 0.15 -9.89
N VAL A 121 -12.55 -0.48 -9.23
CA VAL A 121 -11.11 -0.18 -9.32
C VAL A 121 -10.37 -1.35 -9.98
N TYR A 122 -9.48 -1.01 -10.90
CA TYR A 122 -8.55 -1.94 -11.54
C TYR A 122 -7.20 -1.90 -10.83
N VAL A 123 -6.68 -3.07 -10.44
CA VAL A 123 -5.44 -3.19 -9.67
C VAL A 123 -4.50 -4.23 -10.28
N SER A 124 -3.20 -4.02 -10.09
CA SER A 124 -2.15 -5.02 -10.32
C SER A 124 -1.78 -5.66 -8.98
N ASP A 125 -1.94 -6.97 -8.87
CA ASP A 125 -1.75 -7.73 -7.65
C ASP A 125 -0.40 -8.48 -7.65
N PRO A 126 0.56 -8.08 -6.80
CA PRO A 126 1.89 -8.69 -6.77
C PRO A 126 1.89 -10.15 -6.30
N ALA A 127 0.92 -10.59 -5.48
CA ALA A 127 0.88 -11.96 -4.97
C ALA A 127 0.59 -12.99 -6.07
N SER A 128 -0.14 -12.58 -7.11
CA SER A 128 -0.49 -13.44 -8.24
C SER A 128 0.18 -13.04 -9.56
N GLY A 129 0.76 -11.84 -9.63
CA GLY A 129 1.25 -11.25 -10.87
C GLY A 129 0.13 -10.97 -11.89
N THR A 130 -1.12 -10.83 -11.45
CA THR A 130 -2.28 -10.65 -12.31
C THR A 130 -2.97 -9.31 -12.10
N MET A 131 -3.68 -8.86 -13.14
CA MET A 131 -4.59 -7.72 -13.02
C MET A 131 -5.93 -8.20 -12.48
N LYS A 132 -6.49 -7.43 -11.54
CA LYS A 132 -7.77 -7.71 -10.88
C LYS A 132 -8.68 -6.49 -10.94
N PHE A 133 -9.96 -6.74 -10.71
CA PHE A 133 -10.98 -5.71 -10.59
C PHE A 133 -11.75 -5.92 -9.29
N PHE A 134 -11.99 -4.84 -8.56
CA PHE A 134 -12.83 -4.84 -7.37
C PHE A 134 -13.96 -3.84 -7.54
N ALA A 135 -15.20 -4.31 -7.39
CA ALA A 135 -16.36 -3.42 -7.33
C ALA A 135 -16.22 -2.42 -6.18
N TRP A 136 -16.72 -1.19 -6.35
CA TRP A 136 -16.51 -0.09 -5.40
C TRP A 136 -16.84 -0.44 -3.94
N ASP A 137 -18.00 -1.03 -3.68
CA ASP A 137 -18.41 -1.40 -2.32
C ASP A 137 -17.42 -2.38 -1.67
N HIS A 138 -16.92 -3.34 -2.44
CA HIS A 138 -15.95 -4.33 -1.96
C HIS A 138 -14.57 -3.70 -1.76
N PHE A 139 -14.12 -2.87 -2.72
CA PHE A 139 -12.86 -2.15 -2.62
C PHE A 139 -12.83 -1.25 -1.38
N LEU A 140 -13.85 -0.41 -1.21
CA LEU A 140 -13.95 0.52 -0.08
C LEU A 140 -14.03 -0.23 1.25
N ALA A 141 -14.75 -1.36 1.32
CA ALA A 141 -14.80 -2.17 2.53
C ALA A 141 -13.42 -2.68 2.96
N MET A 142 -12.57 -3.13 2.01
CA MET A 142 -11.21 -3.58 2.32
C MET A 142 -10.26 -2.41 2.60
N TRP A 143 -10.33 -1.34 1.81
CA TRP A 143 -9.43 -0.18 1.88
C TRP A 143 -9.61 0.62 3.17
N ASN A 144 -10.84 0.69 3.68
CA ASN A 144 -11.14 1.44 4.89
C ASN A 144 -10.72 0.73 6.19
N VAL A 145 -10.34 -0.56 6.13
CA VAL A 145 -9.76 -1.26 7.30
C VAL A 145 -8.52 -0.53 7.82
N LEU A 146 -7.78 0.11 6.91
CA LEU A 146 -6.61 0.93 7.21
C LEU A 146 -6.83 2.38 6.77
N ASP A 147 -8.04 2.92 6.99
CA ASP A 147 -8.34 4.35 6.80
C ASP A 147 -8.12 4.87 5.37
N GLY A 148 -8.16 3.99 4.38
CA GLY A 148 -7.87 4.32 2.99
C GLY A 148 -6.38 4.64 2.75
N MET A 149 -5.49 4.02 3.53
CA MET A 149 -4.03 4.17 3.42
C MET A 149 -3.54 3.87 2.00
N SER A 150 -2.79 4.84 1.46
CA SER A 150 -2.39 4.83 0.06
C SER A 150 -1.09 5.59 -0.17
N LEU A 151 -0.43 5.27 -1.30
CA LEU A 151 0.79 5.91 -1.75
C LEU A 151 0.75 6.14 -3.27
N GLY A 152 0.54 7.39 -3.67
CA GLY A 152 0.75 7.82 -5.04
C GLY A 152 2.25 7.86 -5.34
N VAL A 153 2.66 7.33 -6.50
CA VAL A 153 4.06 7.33 -6.94
C VAL A 153 4.17 7.95 -8.32
N ALA A 154 4.97 9.00 -8.46
CA ALA A 154 5.25 9.67 -9.73
C ALA A 154 6.73 10.07 -9.82
N PRO A 155 7.31 10.23 -11.03
CA PRO A 155 8.63 10.84 -11.18
C PRO A 155 8.69 12.23 -10.51
N ALA A 156 9.82 12.53 -9.87
CA ALA A 156 10.06 13.82 -9.18
C ALA A 156 10.44 14.96 -10.12
#